data_AF-A0A8H5SWV7-F1
#
_entry.id   AF-A0A8H5SWV7-F1
#
_cell.length_a   1.000
_cell.length_b   1.000
_cell.length_c   1.000
_cell.angle_alpha   90.00
_cell.angle_beta   90.00
_cell.angle_gamma   90.00
#
_symmetry.space_group_name_H-M   'P 1'
#
loop_
_entity.id
_entity.type
_entity.pdbx_description
1 polymer ?
#
loop_
_entity_poly.entity_id
_entity_poly.type
_entity_poly.pdbx_seq_one_letter_code
_entity_poly.pdbx_strand_id
1 'polypeptide(L)'
;MGVTDCGPLLSQLRDSENWAHLNFSPALGSKFCHATDGLDEHFIVRNSKTIKNQAIFETFPDTDQWPLRDLYSRRPAREDHWLHRRRANDIGVLSIAQKLNPAPVEGIINANPAVSAALVLGTDLPWPCLLVEAIAPSTNAGKRVRQLGNVWGSVEAANECIPGQVIGQSQRRNTTA
;
A
#
# COMPACT_ATOMS: atom_id res chain seq x y z
N MET A 1 1.46 14.39 -4.27
CA MET A 1 2.42 13.28 -4.09
C MET A 1 3.81 13.88 -4.09
N GLY A 2 4.65 13.50 -3.13
CA GLY A 2 6.02 13.98 -3.03
C GLY A 2 6.90 12.84 -2.56
N VAL A 3 8.11 12.76 -3.11
CA VAL A 3 9.15 11.85 -2.62
C VAL A 3 10.27 12.75 -2.11
N THR A 4 10.71 12.56 -0.87
CA THR A 4 11.70 13.43 -0.22
C THR A 4 12.94 13.62 -1.09
N ASP A 5 13.36 12.55 -1.76
CA ASP A 5 14.59 12.50 -2.54
C ASP A 5 14.50 13.21 -3.90
N CYS A 6 13.29 13.44 -4.44
CA CYS A 6 13.09 14.09 -5.74
C CYS A 6 12.34 15.42 -5.65
N GLY A 7 12.01 15.89 -4.44
CA GLY A 7 11.18 17.07 -4.23
C GLY A 7 9.71 16.85 -4.65
N PRO A 8 8.94 17.94 -4.88
CA PRO A 8 7.55 17.83 -5.29
C PRO A 8 7.44 17.21 -6.69
N LEU A 9 6.61 16.16 -6.82
CA LEU A 9 6.30 15.61 -8.14
C LEU A 9 5.44 16.61 -8.92
N LEU A 10 6.03 17.23 -9.94
CA LEU A 10 5.39 18.20 -10.81
C LEU A 10 4.23 17.54 -11.56
N SER A 11 3.02 17.70 -11.03
CA SER A 11 1.77 17.22 -11.64
C SER A 11 1.00 18.40 -12.23
N GLN A 12 0.39 18.17 -13.39
CA GLN A 12 -0.47 19.16 -14.05
C GLN A 12 -1.80 19.31 -13.29
N LEU A 13 -2.42 20.49 -13.42
CA LEU A 13 -3.70 20.82 -12.78
C LEU A 13 -4.79 19.81 -13.16
N ARG A 14 -5.53 19.37 -12.15
CA ARG A 14 -6.52 18.30 -12.25
C ARG A 14 -7.88 18.88 -12.62
N ASP A 15 -8.57 18.21 -13.53
CA ASP A 15 -10.00 18.42 -13.76
C ASP A 15 -10.80 17.88 -12.56
N SER A 16 -11.90 18.55 -12.19
CA SER A 16 -12.69 18.24 -11.00
C SER A 16 -13.24 16.80 -11.01
N GLU A 17 -13.58 16.28 -12.19
CA GLU A 17 -14.10 14.91 -12.36
C GLU A 17 -13.03 13.83 -12.21
N ASN A 18 -11.74 14.16 -12.35
CA ASN A 18 -10.64 13.18 -12.40
C ASN A 18 -9.59 13.42 -11.31
N TRP A 19 -10.02 13.92 -10.15
CA TRP A 19 -9.17 14.36 -9.05
C TRP A 19 -8.13 13.32 -8.56
N ALA A 20 -8.42 12.02 -8.71
CA ALA A 20 -7.55 10.92 -8.28
C ALA A 20 -6.47 10.55 -9.32
N HIS A 21 -6.60 11.00 -10.57
CA HIS A 21 -5.64 10.72 -11.62
C HIS A 21 -4.55 11.79 -11.65
N LEU A 22 -3.31 11.34 -11.81
CA LEU A 22 -2.14 12.19 -11.89
C LEU A 22 -1.67 12.25 -13.34
N ASN A 23 -1.42 13.47 -13.81
CA ASN A 23 -0.69 13.74 -15.05
C ASN A 23 0.62 14.41 -14.65
N PHE A 24 1.74 13.83 -15.07
CA PHE A 24 3.07 14.31 -14.71
C PHE A 24 3.63 15.22 -15.80
N SER A 25 4.19 16.35 -15.39
CA SER A 25 4.85 17.27 -16.33
C SER A 25 5.97 16.54 -17.07
N PRO A 26 6.11 16.73 -18.41
CA PRO A 26 7.25 16.21 -19.17
C PRO A 26 8.60 16.64 -18.60
N ALA A 27 8.64 17.78 -17.89
CA ALA A 27 9.84 18.30 -17.22
C ALA A 27 10.39 17.37 -16.12
N LEU A 28 9.55 16.50 -15.56
CA LEU A 28 9.95 15.55 -14.52
C LEU A 28 10.75 14.37 -15.10
N GLY A 29 10.62 14.08 -16.41
CA GLY A 29 11.22 12.89 -17.03
C GLY A 29 10.60 11.58 -16.56
N SER A 30 9.29 11.58 -16.33
CA SER A 30 8.54 10.41 -15.86
C SER A 30 8.50 9.31 -16.91
N LYS A 31 8.82 8.08 -16.51
CA LYS A 31 8.67 6.87 -17.31
C LYS A 31 7.99 5.80 -16.48
N PHE A 32 7.03 5.10 -17.09
CA PHE A 32 6.30 4.00 -16.45
C PHE A 32 6.72 2.70 -17.10
N CYS A 33 7.20 1.77 -16.29
CA CYS A 33 7.67 0.46 -16.74
C CYS A 33 6.76 -0.61 -16.14
N HIS A 34 6.34 -1.59 -16.95
CA HIS A 34 5.47 -2.65 -16.47
C HIS A 34 6.10 -3.42 -15.31
N ALA A 35 5.32 -3.60 -14.24
CA ALA A 35 5.72 -4.32 -13.04
C ALA A 35 4.92 -5.63 -12.89
N THR A 36 3.86 -5.63 -12.08
CA THR A 36 3.04 -6.82 -11.77
C THR A 36 1.57 -6.45 -11.67
N ASP A 37 0.67 -7.42 -11.83
CA ASP A 37 -0.79 -7.26 -11.64
C ASP A 37 -1.43 -6.16 -12.51
N GLY A 38 -0.89 -5.92 -13.73
CA GLY A 38 -1.37 -4.84 -14.59
C GLY A 38 -1.02 -3.44 -14.10
N LEU A 39 -0.06 -3.33 -13.17
CA LEU A 39 0.47 -2.08 -12.64
C LEU A 39 1.84 -1.78 -13.22
N ASP A 40 2.11 -0.49 -13.41
CA ASP A 40 3.37 0.03 -13.91
C ASP A 40 4.09 0.83 -12.81
N GLU A 41 5.39 0.61 -12.64
CA GLU A 41 6.23 1.32 -11.69
C GLU A 41 6.73 2.64 -12.30
N HIS A 42 6.71 3.70 -11.49
CA HIS A 42 7.15 5.03 -11.88
C HIS A 42 8.66 5.23 -11.66
N PHE A 43 9.33 5.66 -12.72
CA PHE A 43 10.74 6.05 -12.74
C PHE A 43 10.87 7.52 -13.15
N ILE A 44 11.88 8.20 -12.60
CA ILE A 44 12.42 9.43 -13.18
C ILE A 44 13.66 9.05 -13.98
N VAL A 45 13.70 9.40 -15.26
CA VAL A 45 14.84 9.14 -16.14
C VAL A 45 15.60 10.43 -16.42
N ARG A 46 16.93 10.37 -16.29
CA ARG A 46 17.82 11.50 -16.49
C ARG A 46 17.67 12.04 -17.89
N ASN A 47 17.45 13.35 -17.97
CA ASN A 47 17.34 14.05 -19.25
C ASN A 47 18.08 15.39 -19.17
N SER A 48 19.11 15.54 -20.00
CA SER A 48 19.94 16.75 -20.05
C SER A 48 19.13 18.03 -20.32
N LYS A 49 18.00 17.92 -21.03
CA LYS A 49 17.11 19.06 -21.34
C LYS A 49 16.32 19.54 -20.13
N THR A 50 16.02 18.65 -19.18
CA THR A 50 15.15 18.93 -18.03
C THR A 50 15.84 18.73 -16.69
N ILE A 51 17.17 18.54 -16.69
CA ILE A 51 17.98 18.20 -15.52
C ILE A 51 17.81 19.17 -14.35
N LYS A 52 17.56 20.46 -14.64
CA LYS A 52 17.29 21.51 -13.63
C LYS A 52 16.05 21.22 -12.77
N ASN A 53 15.15 20.37 -13.25
CA ASN A 53 13.93 19.95 -12.55
C ASN A 53 14.06 18.53 -11.96
N GLN A 54 15.25 17.93 -12.01
CA GLN A 54 15.52 16.56 -11.58
C GLN A 54 16.62 16.53 -10.50
N ALA A 55 16.35 17.18 -9.36
CA ALA A 55 17.29 17.33 -8.25
C ALA A 55 17.88 15.99 -7.73
N ILE A 56 17.15 14.89 -7.93
CA ILE A 56 17.62 13.54 -7.59
C ILE A 56 18.97 13.20 -8.23
N PHE A 57 19.25 13.68 -9.45
CA PHE A 57 20.49 13.41 -10.16
C PHE A 57 21.65 14.32 -9.73
N GLU A 58 21.37 15.38 -8.98
CA GLU A 58 22.42 16.12 -8.28
C GLU A 58 22.85 15.37 -7.01
N THR A 59 21.91 14.72 -6.33
CA THR A 59 22.19 13.88 -5.15
C THR A 59 22.82 12.54 -5.53
N PHE A 60 22.38 11.93 -6.63
CA PHE A 60 22.87 10.66 -7.16
C PHE A 60 23.43 10.83 -8.58
N PRO A 61 24.63 11.43 -8.73
CA PRO A 61 25.19 11.80 -10.04
C PRO A 61 25.52 10.61 -10.93
N ASP A 62 25.73 9.42 -10.36
CA ASP A 62 26.09 8.20 -11.10
C ASP A 62 24.87 7.40 -11.59
N THR A 63 23.66 7.87 -11.31
CA THR A 63 22.43 7.15 -11.63
C THR A 63 21.67 7.82 -12.79
N ASP A 64 21.33 7.05 -13.82
CA ASP A 64 20.58 7.54 -14.99
C ASP A 64 19.06 7.39 -14.87
N GLN A 65 18.59 6.57 -13.93
CA GLN A 65 17.17 6.37 -13.66
C GLN A 65 16.94 6.13 -12.17
N TRP A 66 15.92 6.78 -11.61
CA TRP A 66 15.56 6.63 -10.22
C TRP A 66 14.20 5.96 -10.08
N PRO A 67 14.10 4.79 -9.43
CA PRO A 67 12.81 4.17 -9.13
C PRO A 67 12.13 4.93 -7.98
N LEU A 68 10.91 5.43 -8.22
CA LEU A 68 10.12 6.03 -7.14
C LEU A 68 9.54 4.95 -6.23
N ARG A 69 9.46 3.70 -6.71
CA ARG A 69 8.83 2.58 -6.02
C ARG A 69 7.35 2.83 -5.75
N ASP A 70 6.69 3.54 -6.66
CA ASP A 70 5.25 3.78 -6.68
C ASP A 70 4.65 3.03 -7.88
N LEU A 71 3.57 2.27 -7.64
CA LEU A 71 2.84 1.50 -8.63
C LEU A 71 1.56 2.23 -9.04
N TYR A 72 1.35 2.32 -10.35
CA TYR A 72 0.25 3.03 -10.97
C TYR A 72 -0.55 2.13 -11.90
N SER A 73 -1.84 2.41 -12.06
CA SER A 73 -2.63 1.85 -13.16
C SER A 73 -2.90 2.92 -14.22
N ARG A 74 -2.69 2.57 -15.49
CA ARG A 74 -2.98 3.42 -16.64
C ARG A 74 -4.49 3.49 -16.91
N ARG A 75 -5.01 4.67 -17.24
CA ARG A 75 -6.41 4.81 -17.68
C ARG A 75 -6.56 4.36 -19.13
N PRO A 76 -7.53 3.49 -19.48
CA PRO A 76 -7.74 3.06 -20.87
C PRO A 76 -8.09 4.18 -21.84
N ALA A 77 -8.79 5.21 -21.36
CA ALA A 77 -9.31 6.31 -22.18
C ALA A 77 -8.35 7.51 -22.33
N ARG A 78 -7.28 7.60 -21.51
CA ARG A 78 -6.26 8.66 -21.59
C ARG A 78 -4.92 8.11 -21.08
N GLU A 79 -3.99 7.84 -21.99
CA GLU A 79 -2.74 7.14 -21.68
C GLU A 79 -1.75 7.96 -20.82
N ASP A 80 -1.96 9.27 -20.71
CA ASP A 80 -1.15 10.21 -19.92
C ASP A 80 -1.64 10.40 -18.47
N HIS A 81 -2.73 9.71 -18.10
CA HIS A 81 -3.33 9.79 -16.77
C HIS A 81 -3.10 8.51 -15.97
N TRP A 82 -2.46 8.67 -14.81
CA TRP A 82 -2.01 7.58 -13.95
C TRP A 82 -2.71 7.62 -12.61
N LEU A 83 -3.31 6.51 -12.19
CA LEU A 83 -3.92 6.39 -10.88
C LEU A 83 -2.95 5.67 -9.94
N HIS A 84 -2.51 6.36 -8.88
CA HIS A 84 -1.66 5.76 -7.85
C HIS A 84 -2.40 4.61 -7.17
N ARG A 85 -1.75 3.45 -7.04
CA ARG A 85 -2.34 2.26 -6.41
C ARG A 85 -1.70 1.91 -5.09
N ARG A 86 -0.37 1.80 -5.05
CA ARG A 86 0.38 1.39 -3.85
C ARG A 86 1.87 1.66 -4.05
N ARG A 87 2.66 1.58 -2.99
CA ARG A 87 4.11 1.45 -3.14
C ARG A 87 4.48 0.05 -3.60
N ALA A 88 5.57 -0.05 -4.36
CA ALA A 88 6.18 -1.33 -4.70
C ALA A 88 6.74 -2.05 -3.46
N ASN A 89 7.17 -1.30 -2.43
CA ASN A 89 7.72 -1.87 -1.19
C ASN A 89 6.70 -2.16 -0.08
N ASP A 90 5.42 -1.82 -0.26
CA ASP A 90 4.37 -2.08 0.75
C ASP A 90 3.82 -3.51 0.67
N ILE A 91 4.37 -4.36 -0.21
CA ILE A 91 4.03 -5.79 -0.25
C ILE A 91 4.84 -6.49 0.83
N GLY A 92 4.15 -6.90 1.90
CA GLY A 92 4.72 -7.83 2.86
C GLY A 92 4.92 -9.19 2.20
N VAL A 93 6.15 -9.69 2.20
CA VAL A 93 6.43 -11.08 1.85
C VAL A 93 6.47 -11.85 3.16
N LEU A 94 5.58 -12.83 3.29
CA LEU A 94 5.62 -13.77 4.41
C LEU A 94 6.80 -14.72 4.22
N SER A 95 7.29 -15.35 5.29
CA SER A 95 8.45 -16.27 5.20
C SER A 95 8.21 -17.48 4.29
N ILE A 96 6.95 -17.77 3.97
CA ILE A 96 6.53 -18.78 2.98
C ILE A 96 6.55 -18.27 1.53
N ALA A 97 7.20 -17.14 1.27
CA ALA A 97 7.26 -16.46 -0.03
C ALA A 97 5.89 -16.05 -0.61
N GLN A 98 4.85 -16.00 0.22
CA GLN A 98 3.54 -15.52 -0.18
C GLN A 98 3.49 -14.00 -0.06
N LYS A 99 3.00 -13.35 -1.12
CA LYS A 99 2.79 -11.90 -1.15
C LYS A 99 1.45 -11.55 -0.50
N LEU A 100 1.48 -10.67 0.49
CA LEU A 100 0.30 -10.11 1.13
C LEU A 100 0.28 -8.60 0.90
N ASN A 101 -0.85 -8.09 0.39
CA ASN A 101 -1.09 -6.66 0.34
C ASN A 101 -1.92 -6.27 1.56
N PRO A 102 -1.37 -5.51 2.53
CA PRO A 102 -2.07 -5.18 3.77
C PRO A 102 -3.20 -4.16 3.54
N ALA A 103 -3.06 -3.25 2.57
CA ALA A 103 -4.00 -2.16 2.34
C ALA A 103 -5.48 -2.56 2.19
N PRO A 104 -5.87 -3.56 1.36
CA PRO A 104 -7.26 -3.99 1.28
C PRO A 104 -7.78 -4.61 2.58
N VAL A 105 -6.93 -5.39 3.27
CA VAL A 105 -7.27 -6.08 4.53
C VAL A 105 -7.52 -5.05 5.63
N GLU A 106 -6.59 -4.10 5.80
CA GLU A 106 -6.70 -2.99 6.73
C GLU A 106 -7.92 -2.14 6.42
N GLY A 107 -8.17 -1.83 5.14
CA GLY A 107 -9.32 -1.04 4.71
C GLY A 107 -10.66 -1.66 5.13
N ILE A 108 -10.84 -2.96 4.94
CA ILE A 108 -12.06 -3.68 5.33
C ILE A 108 -12.27 -3.65 6.84
N ILE A 109 -11.20 -3.84 7.61
CA ILE A 109 -11.28 -3.89 9.08
C ILE A 109 -11.48 -2.48 9.66
N ASN A 110 -10.83 -1.46 9.08
CA ASN A 110 -11.02 -0.06 9.44
C ASN A 110 -12.44 0.46 9.15
N ALA A 111 -13.17 -0.16 8.23
CA ALA A 111 -14.56 0.18 7.98
C ALA A 111 -15.52 -0.31 9.10
N ASN A 112 -15.05 -1.13 10.05
CA ASN A 112 -15.86 -1.62 11.16
C ASN A 112 -16.08 -0.50 12.21
N PRO A 113 -17.33 -0.20 12.61
CA PRO A 113 -17.62 0.84 13.61
C PRO A 113 -17.01 0.62 15.00
N ALA A 114 -16.54 -0.58 15.31
CA ALA A 114 -15.87 -0.89 16.57
C ALA A 114 -14.36 -0.57 16.55
N VAL A 115 -13.80 -0.27 15.37
CA VAL A 115 -12.36 -0.12 15.11
C VAL A 115 -12.03 1.34 14.86
N SER A 116 -10.99 1.83 15.53
CA SER A 116 -10.35 3.13 15.28
C SER A 116 -9.31 3.00 14.17
N ALA A 117 -8.44 2.01 14.31
CA ALA A 117 -7.39 1.70 13.35
C ALA A 117 -7.05 0.20 13.36
N ALA A 118 -6.62 -0.31 12.23
CA ALA A 118 -6.18 -1.67 12.02
C ALA A 118 -4.88 -1.66 11.20
N LEU A 119 -3.91 -2.47 11.64
CA LEU A 119 -2.61 -2.60 11.02
C LEU A 119 -2.29 -4.09 10.85
N VAL A 120 -1.93 -4.48 9.63
CA VAL A 120 -1.47 -5.83 9.31
C VAL A 120 0.05 -5.87 9.39
N LEU A 121 0.55 -6.80 10.19
CA LEU A 121 1.96 -7.06 10.44
C LEU A 121 2.32 -8.45 9.92
N GLY A 122 3.61 -8.75 9.81
CA GLY A 122 4.09 -10.10 9.59
C GLY A 122 4.99 -10.31 8.37
N THR A 123 5.63 -9.25 7.87
CA THR A 123 6.78 -9.41 6.98
C THR A 123 7.78 -10.39 7.59
N ASP A 124 8.24 -11.36 6.80
CA ASP A 124 9.15 -12.44 7.20
C ASP A 124 8.61 -13.38 8.31
N LEU A 125 7.31 -13.33 8.62
CA LEU A 125 6.64 -14.32 9.47
C LEU A 125 5.86 -15.33 8.61
N PRO A 126 5.64 -16.57 9.11
CA PRO A 126 4.87 -17.57 8.36
C PRO A 126 3.39 -17.22 8.27
N TRP A 127 2.89 -16.39 9.19
CA TRP A 127 1.50 -15.96 9.26
C TRP A 127 1.43 -14.45 9.52
N PRO A 128 0.51 -13.74 8.86
CA PRO A 128 0.25 -12.35 9.17
C PRO A 128 -0.39 -12.19 10.56
N CYS A 129 -0.11 -11.07 11.21
CA CYS A 129 -0.69 -10.66 12.48
C CYS A 129 -1.52 -9.39 12.27
N LEU A 130 -2.60 -9.24 13.03
CA LEU A 130 -3.47 -8.07 12.96
C LEU A 130 -3.42 -7.35 14.31
N LEU A 131 -3.05 -6.08 14.28
CA LEU A 131 -3.17 -5.17 15.42
C LEU A 131 -4.42 -4.30 15.23
N VAL A 132 -5.33 -4.33 16.19
CA VAL A 132 -6.59 -3.56 16.16
C VAL A 132 -6.64 -2.60 17.34
N GLU A 133 -6.83 -1.33 17.03
CA GLU A 133 -7.20 -0.29 17.99
C GLU A 133 -8.73 -0.17 18.02
N ALA A 134 -9.35 -0.38 19.18
CA ALA A 134 -10.78 -0.22 19.36
C ALA A 134 -11.13 1.23 19.76
N ILE A 135 -12.30 1.73 19.32
CA ILE A 135 -12.74 3.12 19.60
C ILE A 135 -12.92 3.37 21.11
N ALA A 136 -13.36 2.37 21.86
CA ALA A 136 -13.54 2.45 23.31
C ALA A 136 -12.88 1.25 23.99
N PRO A 137 -11.54 1.24 24.13
CA PRO A 137 -10.82 0.08 24.60
C PRO A 137 -11.17 -0.20 26.08
N SER A 138 -11.59 -1.43 26.38
CA SER A 138 -11.83 -1.82 27.77
C SER A 138 -10.54 -2.26 28.44
N THR A 139 -10.29 -1.80 29.66
CA THR A 139 -9.19 -2.30 30.51
C THR A 139 -9.47 -3.70 31.07
N ASN A 140 -10.73 -4.16 31.04
CA ASN A 140 -11.13 -5.48 31.51
C ASN A 140 -10.92 -6.53 30.40
N ALA A 141 -10.13 -7.58 30.70
CA ALA A 141 -9.83 -8.68 29.78
C ALA A 141 -11.08 -9.38 29.22
N GLY A 142 -12.11 -9.64 30.05
CA GLY A 142 -13.33 -10.29 29.60
C GLY A 142 -14.17 -9.42 28.64
N LYS A 143 -14.13 -8.10 28.82
CA LYS A 143 -14.77 -7.15 27.89
C LYS A 143 -13.99 -7.05 26.58
N ARG A 144 -12.65 -7.10 26.62
CA ARG A 144 -11.82 -7.14 25.41
C ARG A 144 -12.13 -8.33 24.51
N VAL A 145 -12.33 -9.52 25.08
CA VAL A 145 -12.71 -10.72 24.30
C VAL A 145 -14.05 -10.53 23.58
N ARG A 146 -15.03 -9.88 24.23
CA ARG A 146 -16.31 -9.55 23.58
C ARG A 146 -16.14 -8.50 22.47
N GLN A 147 -15.28 -7.50 22.69
CA GLN A 147 -14.97 -6.50 21.67
C GLN A 147 -14.28 -7.11 20.44
N LEU A 148 -13.38 -8.08 20.64
CA LEU A 148 -12.79 -8.87 19.56
C LEU A 148 -13.85 -9.60 18.73
N GLY A 149 -14.88 -10.15 19.39
CA GLY A 149 -16.01 -10.78 18.70
C GLY A 149 -16.74 -9.86 17.73
N ASN A 150 -16.83 -8.56 18.04
CA ASN A 150 -17.48 -7.56 17.17
C ASN A 150 -16.66 -7.24 15.91
N VAL A 151 -15.35 -7.51 15.93
CA VAL A 151 -14.44 -7.28 14.80
C VAL A 151 -14.31 -8.52 13.91
N TRP A 152 -14.65 -9.70 14.45
CA TRP A 152 -14.39 -10.98 13.79
C TRP A 152 -15.02 -11.11 12.40
N GLY A 153 -16.26 -10.66 12.22
CA GLY A 153 -16.90 -10.69 10.89
C GLY A 153 -16.16 -9.87 9.83
N SER A 154 -15.52 -8.77 10.23
CA SER A 154 -14.66 -7.99 9.31
C SER A 154 -13.34 -8.70 9.00
N VAL A 155 -12.81 -9.49 9.93
CA VAL A 155 -11.62 -10.33 9.69
C VAL A 155 -11.95 -11.43 8.69
N GLU A 156 -13.12 -12.07 8.82
CA GLU A 156 -13.58 -13.09 7.87
C GLU A 156 -13.78 -12.51 6.47
N ALA A 157 -14.43 -11.34 6.35
CA ALA A 157 -14.56 -10.65 5.07
C ALA A 157 -13.21 -10.25 4.46
N ALA A 158 -12.25 -9.82 5.30
CA ALA A 158 -10.92 -9.47 4.83
C ALA A 158 -10.11 -10.69 4.35
N ASN A 159 -10.35 -11.88 4.90
CA ASN A 159 -9.72 -13.12 4.47
C ASN A 159 -10.13 -13.52 3.04
N GLU A 160 -11.34 -13.18 2.59
CA GLU A 160 -11.76 -13.44 1.20
C GLU A 160 -10.91 -12.66 0.18
N CYS A 161 -10.29 -11.56 0.61
CA CYS A 161 -9.38 -10.77 -0.23
C CYS A 161 -7.97 -11.36 -0.33
N ILE A 162 -7.65 -12.41 0.45
CA ILE A 162 -6.34 -13.06 0.48
C ILE A 162 -6.51 -14.50 -0.02
N PRO A 163 -6.26 -14.79 -1.30
CA PRO A 163 -6.36 -16.16 -1.80
C PRO A 163 -5.37 -17.07 -1.06
N GLY A 164 -5.90 -18.06 -0.34
CA GLY A 164 -5.11 -19.10 0.34
C GLY A 164 -4.69 -18.82 1.78
N GLN A 165 -5.19 -17.76 2.44
CA GLN A 165 -4.93 -17.52 3.88
C GLN A 165 -6.18 -17.26 4.70
N VAL A 166 -6.16 -17.76 5.94
CA VAL A 166 -7.14 -17.44 6.99
C VAL A 166 -6.39 -16.71 8.10
N ILE A 167 -6.57 -15.39 8.21
CA ILE A 167 -6.17 -14.62 9.39
C ILE A 167 -7.08 -15.09 10.53
N GLY A 168 -6.51 -15.72 11.56
CA GLY A 168 -7.23 -16.05 12.79
C GLY A 168 -7.60 -17.51 13.04
N GLN A 169 -6.79 -18.50 12.64
CA GLN A 169 -6.92 -19.81 13.28
C GLN A 169 -6.46 -19.70 14.75
N SER A 170 -7.44 -19.61 15.65
CA SER A 170 -7.22 -19.81 17.08
C SER A 170 -6.57 -21.18 17.26
N GLN A 171 -5.25 -21.23 17.47
CA GLN A 171 -4.65 -22.35 18.16
C GLN A 171 -5.15 -22.32 19.60
N ARG A 172 -6.34 -22.89 19.84
CA ARG A 172 -6.67 -23.47 21.13
C ARG A 172 -5.68 -24.61 21.32
N ARG A 173 -4.53 -24.32 21.97
CA ARG A 173 -3.74 -25.36 22.59
C ARG A 173 -4.61 -25.98 23.67
N ASN A 174 -5.29 -27.07 23.33
CA ASN A 174 -5.80 -28.02 24.31
C ASN A 174 -4.57 -28.65 24.96
N THR A 175 -4.11 -28.08 26.07
CA THR A 175 -3.29 -28.82 27.02
C THR A 175 -4.20 -29.82 27.72
N THR A 176 -4.19 -31.06 27.23
CA THR A 176 -4.70 -32.23 27.93
C THR A 176 -3.54 -33.21 28.02
N ALA A 177 -2.88 -33.19 29.18
CA ALA A 177 -2.09 -34.24 29.86
C ALA A 177 -1.07 -33.55 30.77
#